data_AF-A0A1B1PZU8-F1
#
_entry.id   AF-A0A1B1PZU8-F1
#
_cell.length_a   1.000
_cell.length_b   1.000
_cell.length_c   1.000
_cell.angle_alpha   90.00
_cell.angle_beta   90.00
_cell.angle_gamma   90.00
#
_symmetry.space_group_name_H-M   'P 1'
#
loop_
_entity.id
_entity.type
_entity.pdbx_description
1 polymer ?
#
loop_
_entity_poly.entity_id
_entity_poly.type
_entity_poly.pdbx_seq_one_letter_code
_entity_poly.pdbx_strand_id
1 'polypeptide(L)'
;METLYADGIGNIRLVDGVVRFDLVTIAGMENEKANLRPAGAVAMSIPALLRTHDQLTKTINKMVEDGVLKKNVDGAEESSAS
;
A
#
# COMPACT_ATOMS: atom_id res chain seq x y z
N MET A 1 -10.01 8.89 19.04
CA MET A 1 -9.00 8.69 17.98
C MET A 1 -9.71 8.99 16.68
N GLU A 2 -9.24 9.97 15.93
CA GLU A 2 -9.84 10.31 14.64
C GLU A 2 -9.30 9.33 13.59
N THR A 3 -10.20 8.72 12.81
CA THR A 3 -9.82 7.80 11.74
C THR A 3 -9.73 8.58 10.44
N LEU A 4 -8.55 8.54 9.81
CA LEU A 4 -8.36 9.09 8.48
C LEU A 4 -8.64 7.99 7.43
N TYR A 5 -9.51 8.29 6.47
CA TYR A 5 -9.66 7.47 5.27
C TYR A 5 -8.62 7.89 4.22
N ALA A 6 -7.94 6.93 3.62
CA ALA A 6 -7.01 7.13 2.52
C ALA A 6 -7.22 6.04 1.47
N ASP A 7 -7.26 6.43 0.19
CA ASP A 7 -7.35 5.49 -0.93
C ASP A 7 -6.01 4.79 -1.17
N GLY A 8 -4.90 5.39 -0.75
CA GLY A 8 -3.59 4.76 -0.84
C GLY A 8 -2.43 5.62 -0.33
N ILE A 9 -1.23 5.15 -0.64
CA ILE A 9 0.03 5.85 -0.37
C ILE A 9 0.54 6.42 -1.69
N GLY A 10 0.62 7.74 -1.78
CA GLY A 10 1.13 8.42 -2.98
C GLY A 10 2.66 8.39 -3.06
N ASN A 11 3.34 8.32 -1.92
CA ASN A 11 4.79 8.29 -1.86
C ASN A 11 5.31 7.70 -0.54
N ILE A 12 6.46 7.01 -0.61
CA ILE A 12 7.22 6.49 0.54
C ILE A 12 8.64 7.04 0.47
N ARG A 13 9.12 7.67 1.55
CA ARG A 13 10.50 8.19 1.65
C ARG A 13 11.14 7.82 2.98
N LEU A 14 12.44 7.50 2.96
CA LEU A 14 13.28 7.35 4.15
C LEU A 14 14.15 8.61 4.30
N VAL A 15 14.04 9.30 5.42
CA VAL A 15 14.84 10.49 5.75
C VAL A 15 15.27 10.35 7.21
N ASP A 16 16.58 10.37 7.46
CA ASP A 16 17.16 10.35 8.81
C ASP A 16 16.60 9.25 9.74
N GLY A 17 16.43 8.04 9.20
CA GLY A 17 15.91 6.89 9.97
C GLY A 17 14.39 6.89 10.20
N VAL A 18 13.67 7.87 9.63
CA VAL A 18 12.22 7.96 9.63
C VAL A 18 11.68 7.67 8.24
N VAL A 19 10.76 6.71 8.18
CA VAL A 19 10.00 6.38 6.97
C VAL A 19 8.69 7.15 7.00
N ARG A 20 8.45 7.93 5.96
CA ARG A 20 7.23 8.73 5.80
C ARG A 20 6.39 8.18 4.65
N PHE A 21 5.11 7.95 4.93
CA PHE A 21 4.07 7.65 3.97
C PHE A 21 3.23 8.90 3.76
N ASP A 22 3.18 9.40 2.54
CA ASP A 22 2.25 10.45 2.15
C ASP A 22 0.93 9.79 1.70
N LEU A 23 -0.12 9.93 2.50
CA LEU A 23 -1.44 9.34 2.25
C LEU A 23 -2.22 10.22 1.28
N VAL A 24 -2.98 9.59 0.39
CA VAL A 24 -3.78 10.28 -0.62
C VAL A 24 -5.21 9.77 -0.68
N THR A 25 -6.11 10.63 -1.12
CA THR A 25 -7.47 10.27 -1.54
C THR A 25 -7.69 10.60 -3.01
N ILE A 26 -8.61 9.90 -3.66
CA ILE A 26 -9.03 10.16 -5.03
C ILE A 26 -10.17 11.17 -4.99
N ALA A 27 -9.92 12.39 -5.47
CA ALA A 27 -10.91 13.45 -5.50
C ALA A 27 -11.79 13.44 -6.76
N GLY A 28 -11.44 12.61 -7.73
CA GLY A 28 -12.13 12.49 -9.01
C GLY A 28 -11.23 11.87 -10.08
N MET A 29 -11.79 11.72 -11.28
CA MET A 29 -11.07 11.28 -12.47
C MET A 29 -11.00 12.43 -13.46
N GLU A 30 -9.82 12.72 -13.99
CA GLU A 30 -9.60 13.72 -15.03
C GLU A 30 -8.77 13.09 -16.15
N ASN A 31 -9.33 13.05 -17.37
CA ASN A 31 -8.69 12.41 -18.54
C ASN A 31 -8.20 10.97 -18.24
N GLU A 32 -9.07 10.15 -17.63
CA GLU A 32 -8.80 8.76 -17.23
C GLU A 32 -7.68 8.58 -16.18
N LYS A 33 -7.15 9.67 -15.63
CA LYS A 33 -6.19 9.64 -14.53
C LYS A 33 -6.86 10.06 -13.23
N ALA A 34 -6.57 9.34 -12.15
CA ALA A 34 -7.04 9.71 -10.82
C ALA A 34 -6.39 11.02 -10.36
N ASN A 35 -7.22 12.00 -9.98
CA ASN A 35 -6.75 13.23 -9.35
C ASN A 35 -6.57 12.98 -7.85
N LEU A 36 -5.32 12.81 -7.43
CA LEU A 36 -4.94 12.51 -6.05
C LEU A 36 -4.84 13.79 -5.22
N ARG A 37 -5.45 13.79 -4.03
CA ARG A 37 -5.31 14.85 -3.02
C ARG A 37 -4.60 14.33 -1.78
N PRO A 38 -3.74 15.13 -1.13
CA PRO A 38 -3.16 14.76 0.16
C PRO A 38 -4.26 14.53 1.20
N ALA A 39 -4.18 13.39 1.90
CA ALA A 39 -5.09 13.03 2.97
C ALA A 39 -4.41 13.13 4.35
N GLY A 40 -3.09 12.93 4.40
CA GLY A 40 -2.32 12.99 5.63
C GLY A 40 -0.93 12.39 5.44
N ALA A 41 -0.21 12.21 6.55
CA ALA A 41 1.07 11.51 6.52
C ALA A 41 1.25 10.65 7.77
N VAL A 42 1.90 9.50 7.59
CA VAL A 42 2.37 8.65 8.69
C VAL A 42 3.89 8.67 8.68
N ALA A 43 4.48 8.99 9.83
CA ALA A 43 5.93 8.93 10.02
C ALA A 43 6.25 7.84 11.05
N MET A 44 7.17 6.94 10.71
CA MET A 44 7.52 5.81 11.55
C MET A 44 9.03 5.58 11.57
N SER A 45 9.55 5.13 12.70
CA SER A 45 10.92 4.60 12.76
C SER A 45 11.04 3.33 11.91
N ILE A 46 12.26 2.99 11.47
CA ILE A 46 12.52 1.74 10.73
C ILE A 46 12.01 0.49 11.49
N PRO A 47 12.24 0.31 12.80
CA PRO A 47 11.70 -0.83 13.53
C PRO A 47 10.17 -0.88 13.55
N ALA A 48 9.52 0.29 13.59
CA ALA A 48 8.06 0.36 13.50
C ALA A 48 7.57 -0.05 12.11
N LEU A 49 8.23 0.39 11.04
CA LEU A 49 7.94 -0.07 9.68
C LEU A 49 7.98 -1.59 9.57
N LEU A 50 9.05 -2.23 10.07
CA LEU A 50 9.20 -3.68 9.98
C LEU A 50 8.07 -4.43 10.70
N ARG A 51 7.65 -3.95 11.87
CA ARG A 51 6.48 -4.51 12.58
C ARG A 51 5.19 -4.27 11.82
N THR A 52 4.98 -3.07 11.28
CA THR A 52 3.80 -2.76 10.46
C THR A 52 3.73 -3.65 9.23
N HIS A 53 4.85 -3.89 8.54
CA HIS A 53 4.94 -4.80 7.41
C HIS A 53 4.52 -6.22 7.80
N ASP A 54 5.07 -6.79 8.87
CA ASP A 54 4.69 -8.12 9.36
C ASP A 54 3.19 -8.23 9.66
N GLN A 55 2.61 -7.22 10.31
CA GLN A 55 1.17 -7.18 10.60
C GLN A 55 0.34 -7.11 9.31
N LEU A 56 0.71 -6.25 8.35
CA LEU A 56 0.03 -6.15 7.08
C LEU A 56 0.10 -7.48 6.30
N THR A 57 1.26 -8.14 6.26
CA THR A 57 1.41 -9.45 5.61
C THR A 57 0.47 -10.49 6.25
N LYS A 58 0.39 -10.54 7.57
CA LYS A 58 -0.52 -11.45 8.29
C LYS A 58 -1.99 -11.16 7.95
N THR A 59 -2.37 -9.89 7.93
CA THR A 59 -3.73 -9.47 7.55
C THR A 59 -4.07 -9.87 6.12
N ILE A 60 -3.17 -9.64 5.16
CA ILE A 60 -3.37 -10.03 3.75
C ILE A 60 -3.50 -11.55 3.62
N ASN A 61 -2.63 -12.32 4.29
CA ASN A 61 -2.72 -13.78 4.27
C ASN A 61 -4.06 -14.27 4.81
N LYS A 62 -4.54 -13.67 5.90
CA LYS A 62 -5.88 -13.98 6.44
C LYS A 62 -6.99 -13.66 5.44
N MET A 63 -6.91 -12.54 4.72
CA MET A 63 -7.88 -12.22 3.67
C MET A 63 -7.84 -13.22 2.50
N VAL A 64 -6.69 -13.83 2.21
CA VAL A 64 -6.60 -14.91 1.23
C VAL A 64 -7.24 -16.20 1.75
N GLU A 65 -6.94 -16.59 3.00
CA GLU A 65 -7.53 -17.77 3.65
C GLU A 65 -9.05 -17.67 3.74
N ASP A 66 -9.55 -16.48 4.07
CA ASP A 66 -10.98 -16.18 4.17
C ASP A 66 -11.65 -16.01 2.76
N GLY A 67 -10.87 -16.13 1.67
CA GLY A 67 -11.37 -16.06 0.29
C GLY A 67 -11.71 -14.66 -0.23
N VAL A 68 -11.39 -13.61 0.53
CA VAL A 68 -11.59 -12.20 0.16
C VAL A 68 -10.62 -11.76 -0.93
N LEU A 69 -9.37 -12.20 -0.85
CA LEU A 69 -8.33 -11.95 -1.85
C LEU A 69 -7.94 -13.25 -2.55
N LYS A 70 -7.68 -13.18 -3.86
CA LYS A 70 -7.02 -14.26 -4.60
C LYS A 70 -5.53 -13.92 -4.73
N LYS A 71 -4.66 -14.90 -4.46
CA LYS A 71 -3.26 -14.77 -4.86
C LYS A 71 -3.20 -14.86 -6.38
N ASN A 72 -2.60 -13.87 -7.04
CA ASN A 72 -2.22 -14.01 -8.43
C ASN A 72 -1.11 -15.05 -8.52
N VAL A 73 -1.35 -16.17 -9.20
CA VAL A 73 -0.38 -17.28 -9.34
C VAL A 73 0.47 -17.10 -10.61
N ASP A 74 0.16 -16.12 -11.45
CA ASP A 74 0.75 -15.98 -12.79
C ASP A 74 1.95 -15.03 -12.81
N GLY A 75 3.09 -15.54 -12.36
CA GLY A 75 4.40 -14.88 -12.50
C GLY A 75 5.55 -15.85 -12.82
N ALA A 76 5.24 -17.10 -13.15
CA ALA A 76 6.23 -18.12 -13.42
C ALA A 76 5.73 -19.15 -14.44
N GLU A 77 5.35 -18.72 -15.65
CA GLU A 77 5.35 -19.59 -16.84
C GLU A 77 5.35 -18.74 -18.14
N GLU A 78 6.26 -19.10 -19.06
CA GLU A 78 6.35 -18.72 -20.48
C GLU A 78 6.98 -17.36 -20.91
N SER A 79 8.29 -17.24 -20.66
CA SER A 79 9.21 -16.81 -21.73
C SER A 79 9.75 -18.04 -22.45
N SER A 80 8.93 -18.62 -23.32
CA SER A 80 9.37 -19.61 -24.31
C SER A 80 8.46 -19.58 -25.53
N ALA A 81 8.60 -18.51 -26.30
CA ALA A 81 8.30 -18.53 -27.72
C ALA A 81 9.52 -17.94 -28.43
N SER A 82 10.39 -18.82 -28.90
CA SER A 82 11.39 -18.58 -29.96
C SER A 82 10.92 -19.32 -31.20
#